data_AF-A0A938NSD2-F1
#
_entry.id   AF-A0A938NSD2-F1
#
_cell.length_a   1.000
_cell.length_b   1.000
_cell.length_c   1.000
_cell.angle_alpha   90.00
_cell.angle_beta   90.00
_cell.angle_gamma   90.00
#
_symmetry.space_group_name_H-M   'P 1'
#
loop_
_entity.id
_entity.type
_entity.pdbx_description
1 polymer ?
#
loop_
_entity_poly.entity_id
_entity_poly.type
_entity_poly.pdbx_seq_one_letter_code
_entity_poly.pdbx_strand_id
1 'polypeptide(L)'
;MPFRYYSRLTASQKRVYDKSDEVTSVVIPKASELYPVVHAIEAALFREDKGEIEIFCQKLVSSLTARLKTPPVRIKVLAVRPQI
;
A
#
# COMPACT_ATOMS: atom_id res chain seq x y z
N MET A 1 14.27 2.62 16.57
CA MET A 1 13.54 1.83 15.54
C MET A 1 13.87 0.35 15.69
N PRO A 2 12.91 -0.54 16.02
CA PRO A 2 13.16 -1.94 16.39
C PRO A 2 13.11 -2.93 15.21
N PHE A 3 13.19 -2.48 13.96
CA PHE A 3 13.07 -3.37 12.80
C PHE A 3 14.42 -3.95 12.38
N ARG A 4 14.52 -5.28 12.31
CA ARG A 4 15.68 -6.02 11.75
C ARG A 4 16.08 -5.56 10.34
N TYR A 5 15.16 -4.96 9.60
CA TYR A 5 15.41 -4.39 8.28
C TYR A 5 16.29 -3.13 8.34
N TYR A 6 16.03 -2.22 9.28
CA TYR A 6 16.73 -0.93 9.36
C TYR A 6 18.23 -1.11 9.64
N SER A 7 18.59 -2.12 10.45
CA SER A 7 20.01 -2.42 10.73
C SER A 7 20.79 -2.90 9.50
N ARG A 8 20.09 -3.43 8.47
CA ARG A 8 20.71 -3.90 7.22
C ARG A 8 20.89 -2.79 6.18
N LEU A 9 20.37 -1.60 6.44
CA LEU A 9 20.47 -0.47 5.50
C LEU A 9 21.85 0.18 5.54
N THR A 10 22.35 0.60 4.37
CA THR A 10 23.54 1.45 4.28
C THR A 10 23.27 2.84 4.88
N ALA A 11 24.32 3.61 5.15
CA ALA A 11 24.16 4.97 5.67
C ALA A 11 23.32 5.87 4.74
N SER A 12 23.44 5.73 3.43
CA SER A 12 22.62 6.49 2.47
C SER A 12 21.16 6.06 2.49
N GLN A 13 20.87 4.76 2.61
CA GLN A 13 19.51 4.24 2.72
C GLN A 13 18.83 4.64 4.04
N LYS A 14 19.58 4.64 5.16
CA LYS A 14 19.06 5.12 6.45
C LYS A 14 18.62 6.57 6.37
N ARG A 15 19.42 7.46 5.78
CA ARG A 15 19.03 8.86 5.57
C ARG A 15 17.72 9.02 4.78
N VAL A 16 17.48 8.17 3.78
CA VAL A 16 16.21 8.17 3.02
C VAL A 16 15.06 7.66 3.89
N TYR A 17 15.30 6.61 4.68
CA TYR A 17 14.31 6.06 5.62
C TYR A 17 13.93 7.09 6.70
N ASP A 18 14.91 7.76 7.31
CA ASP A 18 14.69 8.78 8.34
C ASP A 18 13.88 9.97 7.77
N LYS A 19 14.22 10.43 6.56
CA LYS A 19 13.42 11.45 5.85
C LYS A 19 11.99 11.00 5.55
N SER A 20 11.78 9.70 5.35
CA SER A 20 10.43 9.16 5.13
C SER A 20 9.62 9.17 6.43
N ASP A 21 10.27 8.98 7.58
CA ASP A 21 9.66 9.05 8.92
C ASP A 21 9.18 10.47 9.26
N GLU A 22 9.83 11.50 8.69
CA GLU A 22 9.39 12.90 8.79
C GLU A 22 8.10 13.19 7.99
N VAL A 23 7.72 12.34 7.02
CA VAL A 23 6.50 12.52 6.21
C VAL A 23 5.28 12.06 7.00
N THR A 24 4.60 13.02 7.64
CA THR A 24 3.40 12.75 8.47
C THR A 24 2.12 12.54 7.68
N SER A 25 2.04 13.05 6.44
CA SER A 25 0.86 12.93 5.60
C SER A 25 1.20 12.98 4.12
N VAL A 26 0.37 12.33 3.30
CA VAL A 26 0.45 12.34 1.84
C VAL A 26 -0.92 12.73 1.29
N VAL A 27 -0.97 13.82 0.54
CA VAL A 27 -2.20 14.26 -0.14
C VAL A 27 -2.44 13.34 -1.34
N ILE A 28 -3.63 12.74 -1.41
CA ILE A 28 -4.06 11.94 -2.55
C ILE A 28 -4.90 12.83 -3.47
N PRO A 29 -4.42 13.18 -4.68
CA PRO A 29 -5.20 13.97 -5.62
C PRO A 29 -6.53 13.29 -5.95
N LYS A 30 -7.63 14.05 -5.88
CA LYS A 30 -9.01 13.59 -6.20
C LYS A 30 -9.41 12.28 -5.49
N ALA A 31 -9.10 12.17 -4.19
CA ALA A 31 -9.30 10.94 -3.41
C ALA A 31 -10.73 10.37 -3.44
N SER A 32 -11.75 11.22 -3.59
CA SER A 32 -13.16 10.79 -3.68
C SER A 32 -13.44 9.85 -4.85
N GLU A 33 -12.68 9.94 -5.94
CA GLU A 33 -12.81 9.02 -7.08
C GLU A 33 -12.36 7.58 -6.74
N LEU A 34 -11.67 7.38 -5.62
CA LEU A 34 -11.26 6.05 -5.15
C LEU A 34 -12.32 5.36 -4.30
N TYR A 35 -13.31 6.10 -3.77
CA TYR A 35 -14.34 5.55 -2.87
C TYR A 35 -15.10 4.35 -3.46
N PRO A 36 -15.49 4.34 -4.75
CA PRO A 36 -16.14 3.15 -5.31
C PRO A 36 -15.29 1.89 -5.25
N VAL A 37 -13.95 2.01 -5.40
CA VAL A 37 -13.04 0.87 -5.29
C VAL A 37 -12.89 0.44 -3.83
N VAL A 38 -12.88 1.37 -2.89
CA VAL A 38 -12.85 1.07 -1.45
C VAL A 38 -14.10 0.28 -1.03
N HIS A 39 -15.28 0.70 -1.47
CA HIS A 39 -16.53 -0.04 -1.20
C HIS A 39 -16.55 -1.42 -1.89
N ALA A 40 -15.96 -1.54 -3.07
CA ALA A 40 -15.82 -2.85 -3.73
C ALA A 40 -14.91 -3.79 -2.92
N ILE A 41 -13.82 -3.29 -2.34
CA ILE A 41 -12.95 -4.07 -1.43
C ILE A 41 -13.74 -4.49 -0.19
N GLU A 42 -14.49 -3.58 0.43
CA GLU A 42 -15.33 -3.87 1.60
C GLU A 42 -16.33 -5.00 1.30
N ALA A 43 -17.03 -4.93 0.16
CA ALA A 43 -17.97 -5.95 -0.25
C ALA A 43 -17.30 -7.30 -0.56
N ALA A 44 -16.11 -7.29 -1.17
CA ALA A 44 -15.34 -8.50 -1.45
C ALA A 44 -14.80 -9.15 -0.17
N LEU A 45 -14.38 -8.34 0.80
CA LEU A 45 -14.00 -8.79 2.15
C LEU A 45 -15.17 -9.46 2.85
N PHE A 46 -16.37 -8.86 2.79
CA PHE A 46 -17.58 -9.44 3.39
C PHE A 46 -17.94 -10.80 2.77
N ARG A 47 -17.69 -11.00 1.47
CA ARG A 47 -17.88 -12.27 0.77
C ARG A 47 -16.75 -13.28 0.97
N GLU A 48 -15.66 -12.88 1.62
CA GLU A 48 -14.42 -13.67 1.72
C GLU A 48 -13.84 -14.08 0.34
N ASP A 49 -14.16 -13.33 -0.72
CA ASP A 49 -13.69 -13.63 -2.07
C ASP A 49 -12.28 -13.08 -2.27
N LYS A 50 -11.29 -13.94 -2.01
CA LYS A 50 -9.87 -13.61 -2.16
C LYS A 50 -9.51 -13.08 -3.56
N GLY A 51 -10.14 -13.61 -4.61
CA GLY A 51 -9.85 -13.21 -5.98
C GLY A 51 -10.31 -11.78 -6.25
N GLU A 52 -11.54 -11.46 -5.85
CA GLU A 52 -12.07 -10.10 -5.94
C GLU A 52 -11.30 -9.12 -5.08
N ILE A 53 -10.93 -9.50 -3.85
CA ILE A 53 -10.12 -8.66 -2.96
C ILE A 53 -8.80 -8.30 -3.64
N GLU A 54 -8.10 -9.28 -4.24
CA GLU A 54 -6.82 -9.03 -4.92
C GLU A 54 -6.99 -8.10 -6.12
N ILE A 55 -8.03 -8.30 -6.94
CA ILE A 55 -8.35 -7.46 -8.09
C ILE A 55 -8.61 -6.01 -7.66
N PHE A 56 -9.48 -5.80 -6.66
CA PHE A 56 -9.84 -4.45 -6.22
C PHE A 56 -8.69 -3.76 -5.49
N CYS A 57 -7.90 -4.48 -4.70
CA CYS A 57 -6.67 -3.96 -4.10
C CYS A 57 -5.65 -3.55 -5.18
N GLN A 58 -5.46 -4.37 -6.22
CA GLN A 58 -4.59 -4.00 -7.35
C GLN A 58 -5.10 -2.74 -8.05
N LYS A 59 -6.41 -2.63 -8.28
CA LYS A 59 -7.03 -1.43 -8.88
C LYS A 59 -6.81 -0.18 -8.04
N LEU A 60 -7.01 -0.28 -6.71
CA LEU A 60 -6.78 0.82 -5.78
C LEU A 60 -5.32 1.29 -5.84
N VAL A 61 -4.38 0.35 -5.74
CA VAL A 61 -2.96 0.66 -5.68
C VAL A 61 -2.44 1.19 -7.01
N SER A 62 -2.86 0.64 -8.15
CA SER A 62 -2.56 1.21 -9.47
C SER A 62 -3.07 2.64 -9.62
N SER A 63 -4.25 2.95 -9.07
CA SER A 63 -4.80 4.32 -9.08
C SER A 63 -3.99 5.27 -8.20
N LEU A 64 -3.53 4.80 -7.03
CA LEU A 64 -2.69 5.57 -6.12
C LEU A 64 -1.32 5.88 -6.73
N THR A 65 -0.63 4.87 -7.26
CA THR A 65 0.71 5.06 -7.85
C THR A 65 0.67 5.98 -9.07
N ALA A 66 -0.38 5.88 -9.90
CA ALA A 66 -0.60 6.81 -11.01
C ALA A 66 -0.79 8.27 -10.53
N ARG A 67 -1.59 8.49 -9.49
CA ARG A 67 -1.85 9.83 -8.93
C ARG A 67 -0.65 10.43 -8.23
N LEU A 68 0.13 9.60 -7.55
CA LEU A 68 1.35 9.99 -6.83
C LEU A 68 2.59 10.02 -7.74
N LYS A 69 2.45 9.65 -9.02
CA LYS A 69 3.53 9.57 -10.01
C LYS A 69 4.69 8.66 -9.54
N THR A 70 4.36 7.58 -8.84
CA THR A 70 5.33 6.59 -8.39
C THR A 70 5.30 5.37 -9.30
N PRO A 71 6.38 4.56 -9.31
CA PRO A 71 6.37 3.30 -10.04
C PRO A 71 5.19 2.40 -9.63
N PRO A 72 4.62 1.64 -10.58
CA PRO A 72 3.53 0.72 -10.28
C PRO A 72 4.03 -0.42 -9.38
N VAL A 73 3.13 -0.92 -8.52
CA VAL A 73 3.41 -2.07 -7.66
C VAL A 73 2.37 -3.17 -7.88
N ARG A 74 2.80 -4.42 -7.70
CA ARG A 74 1.94 -5.60 -7.79
C ARG A 74 1.48 -6.00 -6.39
N ILE A 75 0.19 -6.24 -6.24
CA ILE A 75 -0.41 -6.70 -4.99
C ILE A 75 -0.61 -8.21 -5.02
N LYS A 76 -0.41 -8.83 -3.86
CA LYS A 76 -0.76 -10.21 -3.58
C LYS A 76 -1.48 -10.26 -2.23
N VAL A 77 -2.68 -10.82 -2.20
CA VAL A 77 -3.47 -10.97 -0.98
C VAL A 77 -3.20 -12.33 -0.38
N LEU A 78 -2.85 -12.35 0.91
CA LEU A 78 -2.57 -13.55 1.67
C LEU A 78 -3.70 -13.79 2.68
N ALA A 79 -4.21 -15.02 2.73
CA ALA A 79 -5.26 -15.40 3.67
C ALA A 79 -4.76 -15.46 5.13
N VAL A 80 -3.44 -15.57 5.31
CA VAL A 80 -2.80 -15.64 6.61
C VAL A 80 -1.81 -14.48 6.74
N ARG A 81 -1.81 -13.82 7.90
CA ARG A 81 -0.83 -12.80 8.22
C ARG A 81 0.57 -13.41 8.19
N PRO A 82 1.51 -12.88 7.38
CA PRO A 82 2.88 -13.36 7.38
C PRO A 82 3.52 -13.19 8.77
N GLN A 83 4.21 -14.23 9.23
CA GLN A 83 5.11 -14.13 10.38
C GLN A 83 6.47 -13.69 9.84
N ILE A 84 6.97 -12.53 10.30
CA ILE A 84 8.22 -11.89 9.85
C ILE A 84 9.14 -11.69 11.04
#